data_AF-A0A672YCW5-F1
#
_entry.id   AF-A0A672YCW5-F1
#
_cell.length_a   1.000
_cell.length_b   1.000
_cell.length_c   1.000
_cell.angle_alpha   90.00
_cell.angle_beta   90.00
_cell.angle_gamma   90.00
#
_symmetry.space_group_name_H-M   'P 1'
#
loop_
_entity.id
_entity.type
_entity.pdbx_description
1 polymer ?
#
loop_
_entity_poly.entity_id
_entity_poly.type
_entity_poly.pdbx_seq_one_letter_code
_entity_poly.pdbx_strand_id
1 'polypeptide(L)'
;MAVLWSKLSAVLPPNEEEFPLQFSDKVESSVVSVLQQSRRQLYSDATSTDRTLTAQIILDLSWEKLNTGTWRDVDKEWRRVYSYGCLFKVAALCREHPSADEILQGIRTCDMGLLMGAAIMDNVLQVLVQILLNIKIYRIKAKFLELPCLKTERPRVPVIKDEQAVPRIKCPSLESFKSDYLLPLRPVILEATADHWPAFNEHPWSVEYLRSVAGCRTVPVEVGSRYTDEEWSQTLLTVNEFIDQYVLNRVSASSLSQFPFLTLYECLFLILFSLWV
;
A
#
# COMPACT_ATOMS: atom_id res chain seq x y z
N MET A 1 -0.10 21.72 13.19
CA MET A 1 0.26 20.61 14.10
C MET A 1 -0.93 20.23 14.99
N ALA A 2 -1.53 21.14 15.77
CA ALA A 2 -2.88 20.91 16.37
C ALA A 2 -3.96 20.55 15.33
N VAL A 3 -3.77 21.03 14.09
CA VAL A 3 -4.59 20.70 12.91
C VAL A 3 -4.51 19.21 12.52
N LEU A 4 -3.42 18.49 12.81
CA LEU A 4 -3.29 17.09 12.40
C LEU A 4 -4.24 16.20 13.21
N TRP A 5 -4.10 16.24 14.53
CA TRP A 5 -4.98 15.46 15.40
C TRP A 5 -6.45 15.81 15.14
N SER A 6 -6.78 17.10 14.97
CA SER A 6 -8.14 17.53 14.63
C SER A 6 -8.67 16.88 13.33
N LYS A 7 -7.83 16.71 12.30
CA LYS A 7 -8.22 16.01 11.07
C LYS A 7 -8.39 14.50 11.28
N LEU A 8 -7.50 13.88 12.06
CA LEU A 8 -7.58 12.45 12.35
C LEU A 8 -8.78 12.13 13.23
N SER A 9 -9.02 12.89 14.29
CA SER A 9 -10.16 12.68 15.18
C SER A 9 -11.50 12.90 14.49
N ALA A 10 -11.56 13.78 13.48
CA ALA A 10 -12.78 14.03 12.71
C ALA A 10 -13.23 12.84 11.85
N VAL A 11 -12.35 11.87 11.56
CA VAL A 11 -12.70 10.65 10.82
C VAL A 11 -12.95 9.45 11.74
N LEU A 12 -12.76 9.63 13.06
CA LEU A 12 -13.05 8.62 14.06
C LEU A 12 -14.45 8.86 14.64
N PRO A 13 -15.09 7.81 15.20
CA PRO A 13 -16.33 7.96 15.94
C PRO A 13 -16.22 9.07 17.01
N PRO A 14 -17.26 9.90 17.22
CA PRO A 14 -17.17 11.08 18.06
C PRO A 14 -17.03 10.76 19.56
N ASN A 15 -17.46 9.56 19.99
CA ASN A 15 -17.40 9.10 21.36
C ASN A 15 -17.10 7.59 21.43
N GLU A 16 -16.82 7.10 22.64
CA GLU A 16 -16.47 5.69 22.86
C GLU A 16 -17.62 4.73 22.52
N GLU A 17 -18.87 5.10 22.78
CA GLU A 17 -20.04 4.24 22.59
C GLU A 17 -20.29 3.92 21.12
N GLU A 18 -20.05 4.91 20.24
CA GLU A 18 -20.15 4.77 18.79
C GLU A 18 -18.96 4.05 18.15
N PHE A 19 -17.88 3.78 18.91
CA PHE A 19 -16.69 3.13 18.36
C PHE A 19 -16.87 1.60 18.29
N PRO A 20 -16.99 1.03 17.08
CA PRO A 20 -17.32 -0.39 16.91
C PRO A 20 -16.13 -1.25 17.32
N LEU A 21 -16.36 -2.19 18.24
CA LEU A 21 -15.33 -3.10 18.74
C LEU A 21 -15.92 -4.46 19.16
N GLN A 22 -16.75 -5.03 18.30
CA GLN A 22 -17.39 -6.34 18.52
C GLN A 22 -16.58 -7.45 17.84
N PHE A 23 -16.29 -8.50 18.62
CA PHE A 23 -15.56 -9.71 18.22
C PHE A 23 -16.28 -10.94 18.78
N SER A 24 -16.15 -12.07 18.08
CA SER A 24 -16.66 -13.37 18.54
C SER A 24 -15.67 -14.08 19.49
N ASP A 25 -15.99 -15.32 19.86
CA ASP A 25 -15.14 -16.20 20.67
C ASP A 25 -13.84 -16.65 19.97
N LYS A 26 -13.66 -16.29 18.69
CA LYS A 26 -12.42 -16.51 17.93
C LYS A 26 -11.23 -15.67 18.41
N VAL A 27 -11.50 -14.53 19.06
CA VAL A 27 -10.48 -13.65 19.65
C VAL A 27 -10.52 -13.83 21.17
N GLU A 28 -9.36 -14.04 21.81
CA GLU A 28 -9.34 -14.29 23.24
C GLU A 28 -9.86 -13.07 24.03
N SER A 29 -10.61 -13.33 25.11
CA SER A 29 -11.21 -12.28 25.94
C SER A 29 -10.19 -11.30 26.53
N SER A 30 -8.96 -11.77 26.77
CA SER A 30 -7.84 -10.93 27.18
C SER A 30 -7.48 -9.90 26.11
N VAL A 31 -7.41 -10.31 24.84
CA VAL A 31 -7.12 -9.42 23.70
C VAL A 31 -8.23 -8.40 23.50
N VAL A 32 -9.50 -8.85 23.60
CA VAL A 32 -10.67 -7.95 23.58
C VAL A 32 -10.59 -6.91 24.70
N SER A 33 -10.16 -7.30 25.89
CA SER A 33 -10.00 -6.37 27.02
C SER A 33 -8.92 -5.30 26.75
N VAL A 34 -7.80 -5.68 26.11
CA VAL A 34 -6.75 -4.74 25.71
C VAL A 34 -7.24 -3.78 24.61
N LEU A 35 -8.00 -4.28 23.63
CA LEU A 35 -8.63 -3.44 22.61
C LEU A 35 -9.61 -2.42 23.21
N GLN A 36 -10.43 -2.85 24.17
CA GLN A 36 -11.34 -1.96 24.91
C GLN A 36 -10.57 -0.92 25.73
N GLN A 37 -9.41 -1.28 26.29
CA GLN A 37 -8.52 -0.35 26.96
C GLN A 37 -7.96 0.70 25.99
N SER A 38 -7.44 0.29 24.82
CA SER A 38 -6.98 1.24 23.80
C SER A 38 -8.09 2.16 23.31
N ARG A 39 -9.31 1.64 23.15
CA ARG A 39 -10.48 2.44 22.81
C ARG A 39 -10.77 3.51 23.88
N ARG A 40 -10.76 3.15 25.16
CA ARG A 40 -10.92 4.13 26.26
C ARG A 40 -9.82 5.20 26.25
N GLN A 41 -8.57 4.78 26.05
CA GLN A 41 -7.42 5.69 26.00
C GLN A 41 -7.44 6.65 24.80
N LEU A 42 -8.16 6.31 23.73
CA LEU A 42 -8.37 7.20 22.58
C LEU A 42 -9.18 8.44 22.98
N TYR A 43 -10.20 8.26 23.83
CA TYR A 43 -11.13 9.31 24.25
C TYR A 43 -10.81 9.94 25.62
N SER A 44 -9.84 9.40 26.35
CA SER A 44 -9.40 9.93 27.65
C SER A 44 -8.05 10.65 27.59
N ASP A 45 -7.70 11.33 28.70
CA ASP A 45 -6.40 11.97 28.91
C ASP A 45 -5.31 10.98 29.36
N ALA A 46 -5.27 9.80 28.73
CA ALA A 46 -4.20 8.84 28.95
C ALA A 46 -2.84 9.39 28.49
N THR A 47 -1.76 8.95 29.13
CA THR A 47 -0.40 9.36 28.73
C THR A 47 -0.04 8.82 27.34
N SER A 48 0.84 9.51 26.62
CA SER A 48 1.33 9.07 25.31
C SER A 48 1.97 7.67 25.37
N THR A 49 2.74 7.40 26.42
CA THR A 49 3.40 6.12 26.66
C THR A 49 2.40 4.97 26.81
N ASP A 50 1.33 5.17 27.59
CA ASP A 50 0.32 4.13 27.82
C ASP A 50 -0.43 3.77 26.54
N ARG A 51 -0.80 4.78 25.74
CA ARG A 51 -1.44 4.58 24.43
C ARG A 51 -0.56 3.76 23.49
N THR A 52 0.70 4.15 23.39
CA THR A 52 1.67 3.51 22.49
C THR A 52 1.93 2.07 22.91
N LEU A 53 2.12 1.82 24.22
CA LEU A 53 2.34 0.48 24.75
C LEU A 53 1.14 -0.44 24.48
N THR A 54 -0.07 0.03 24.79
CA THR A 54 -1.29 -0.78 24.63
C THR A 54 -1.53 -1.11 23.15
N ALA A 55 -1.32 -0.14 22.24
CA ALA A 55 -1.41 -0.37 20.81
C ALA A 55 -0.34 -1.37 20.31
N GLN A 56 0.88 -1.31 20.84
CA GLN A 56 1.96 -2.22 20.47
C GLN A 56 1.66 -3.66 20.92
N ILE A 57 1.10 -3.86 22.11
CA ILE A 57 0.66 -5.19 22.58
C ILE A 57 -0.35 -5.82 21.62
N ILE A 58 -1.35 -5.03 21.17
CA ILE A 58 -2.35 -5.51 20.20
C ILE A 58 -1.68 -5.93 18.88
N LEU A 59 -0.76 -5.11 18.39
CA LEU A 59 -0.02 -5.39 17.16
C LEU A 59 0.85 -6.63 17.26
N ASP A 60 1.58 -6.81 18.35
CA ASP A 60 2.47 -7.97 18.54
C ASP A 60 1.67 -9.27 18.59
N LEU A 61 0.59 -9.29 19.39
CA LEU A 61 -0.29 -10.46 19.51
C LEU A 61 -0.97 -10.81 18.20
N SER A 62 -1.54 -9.81 17.52
CA SER A 62 -2.20 -10.06 16.24
C SER A 62 -1.20 -10.43 15.15
N TRP A 63 -0.01 -9.82 15.11
CA TRP A 63 1.05 -10.20 14.17
C TRP A 63 1.45 -11.68 14.34
N GLU A 64 1.68 -12.13 15.57
CA GLU A 64 1.99 -13.53 15.85
C GLU A 64 0.88 -14.45 15.32
N LYS A 65 -0.38 -14.12 15.60
CA LYS A 65 -1.54 -14.89 15.13
C LYS A 65 -1.68 -14.91 13.60
N LEU A 66 -1.40 -13.79 12.94
CA LEU A 66 -1.41 -13.71 11.47
C LEU A 66 -0.29 -14.57 10.83
N ASN A 67 0.82 -14.82 11.54
CA ASN A 67 2.01 -15.50 11.01
C ASN A 67 2.24 -16.91 11.59
N THR A 68 1.34 -17.45 12.41
CA THR A 68 1.47 -18.79 13.04
C THR A 68 1.15 -19.95 12.07
N GLY A 69 0.48 -19.69 10.94
CA GLY A 69 0.05 -20.74 10.00
C GLY A 69 -0.14 -20.25 8.57
N THR A 70 -0.85 -21.02 7.76
CA THR A 70 -1.14 -20.65 6.36
C THR A 70 -2.10 -19.46 6.30
N TRP A 71 -1.76 -18.43 5.52
CA TRP A 71 -2.55 -17.20 5.40
C TRP A 71 -4.04 -17.41 5.08
N ARG A 72 -4.36 -18.45 4.30
CA ARG A 72 -5.72 -18.81 3.92
C ARG A 72 -6.61 -19.15 5.13
N ASP A 73 -6.02 -19.71 6.18
CA ASP A 73 -6.74 -20.19 7.36
C ASP A 73 -6.78 -19.14 8.48
N VAL A 74 -6.14 -17.99 8.27
CA VAL A 74 -6.17 -16.87 9.20
C VAL A 74 -7.58 -16.29 9.27
N ASP A 75 -8.18 -16.36 10.46
CA ASP A 75 -9.52 -15.84 10.71
C ASP A 75 -9.60 -14.32 10.44
N LYS A 76 -10.70 -13.89 9.81
CA LYS A 76 -10.93 -12.48 9.48
C LYS A 76 -10.99 -11.60 10.73
N GLU A 77 -11.39 -12.14 11.88
CA GLU A 77 -11.41 -11.38 13.12
C GLU A 77 -10.00 -10.99 13.58
N TRP A 78 -9.00 -11.87 13.42
CA TRP A 78 -7.61 -11.53 13.71
C TRP A 78 -7.04 -10.46 12.78
N ARG A 79 -7.46 -10.45 11.51
CA ARG A 79 -7.14 -9.37 10.57
C ARG A 79 -7.79 -8.05 10.99
N ARG A 80 -9.01 -8.08 11.53
CA ARG A 80 -9.65 -6.89 12.13
C ARG A 80 -8.89 -6.42 13.37
N VAL A 81 -8.48 -7.32 14.28
CA VAL A 81 -7.65 -6.98 15.46
C VAL A 81 -6.38 -6.24 15.03
N TYR A 82 -5.68 -6.77 14.02
CA TYR A 82 -4.48 -6.12 13.48
C TYR A 82 -4.78 -4.71 12.95
N SER A 83 -5.86 -4.52 12.18
CA SER A 83 -6.28 -3.20 11.71
C SER A 83 -6.58 -2.21 12.84
N TYR A 84 -7.24 -2.65 13.92
CA TYR A 84 -7.46 -1.80 15.10
C TYR A 84 -6.15 -1.47 15.82
N GLY A 85 -5.23 -2.43 15.94
CA GLY A 85 -3.89 -2.18 16.47
C GLY A 85 -3.15 -1.10 15.68
N CYS A 86 -3.19 -1.19 14.35
CA CYS A 86 -2.63 -0.17 13.46
C CYS A 86 -3.27 1.20 13.68
N LEU A 87 -4.61 1.25 13.74
CA LEU A 87 -5.36 2.47 14.02
C LEU A 87 -4.95 3.10 15.34
N PHE A 88 -4.93 2.33 16.44
CA PHE A 88 -4.58 2.84 17.75
C PHE A 88 -3.15 3.34 17.82
N LYS A 89 -2.21 2.66 17.15
CA LYS A 89 -0.81 3.10 17.06
C LYS A 89 -0.69 4.42 16.30
N VAL A 90 -1.36 4.55 15.16
CA VAL A 90 -1.38 5.81 14.38
C VAL A 90 -1.98 6.94 15.21
N ALA A 91 -3.08 6.68 15.91
CA ALA A 91 -3.72 7.66 16.77
C ALA A 91 -2.81 8.08 17.93
N ALA A 92 -2.07 7.15 18.54
CA ALA A 92 -1.11 7.44 19.59
C ALA A 92 0.05 8.32 19.08
N LEU A 93 0.68 7.93 17.96
CA LEU A 93 1.78 8.68 17.34
C LEU A 93 1.36 10.11 16.97
N CYS A 94 0.14 10.29 16.47
CA CYS A 94 -0.32 11.57 15.94
C CYS A 94 -1.12 12.43 16.93
N ARG A 95 -1.23 12.02 18.20
CA ARG A 95 -2.04 12.73 19.21
C ARG A 95 -1.48 14.10 19.56
N GLU A 96 -0.17 14.20 19.67
CA GLU A 96 0.54 15.39 20.18
C GLU A 96 1.23 16.15 19.03
N HIS A 97 2.54 16.34 19.12
CA HIS A 97 3.35 17.01 18.11
C HIS A 97 4.30 15.99 17.46
N PRO A 98 3.81 15.17 16.52
CA PRO A 98 4.65 14.14 15.91
C PRO A 98 5.78 14.77 15.10
N SER A 99 6.96 14.20 15.25
CA SER A 99 8.11 14.39 14.38
C SER A 99 7.84 13.85 12.97
N ALA A 100 8.70 14.21 12.02
CA ALA A 100 8.61 13.68 10.65
C ALA A 100 8.81 12.16 10.60
N ASP A 101 9.55 11.58 11.55
CA ASP A 101 9.76 10.13 11.61
C ASP A 101 8.50 9.41 12.09
N GLU A 102 7.83 9.95 13.12
CA GLU A 102 6.55 9.41 13.62
C GLU A 102 5.44 9.48 12.57
N ILE A 103 5.44 10.50 11.70
CA ILE A 103 4.50 10.55 10.56
C ILE A 103 4.81 9.46 9.53
N LEU A 104 6.09 9.22 9.19
CA LEU A 104 6.48 8.11 8.32
C LEU A 104 6.09 6.76 8.94
N GLN A 105 6.31 6.61 10.24
CA GLN A 105 5.91 5.43 10.99
C GLN A 105 4.39 5.24 10.98
N GLY A 106 3.62 6.33 11.10
CA GLY A 106 2.16 6.33 10.98
C GLY A 106 1.71 5.89 9.58
N ILE A 107 2.33 6.41 8.52
CA ILE A 107 2.04 6.00 7.13
C ILE A 107 2.31 4.50 6.95
N ARG A 108 3.51 4.04 7.37
CA ARG A 108 3.89 2.63 7.33
C ARG A 108 2.92 1.76 8.12
N THR A 109 2.49 2.21 9.30
CA THR A 109 1.53 1.48 10.13
C THR A 109 0.16 1.36 9.44
N CYS A 110 -0.32 2.42 8.78
CA CYS A 110 -1.53 2.35 7.95
C CYS A 110 -1.37 1.36 6.80
N ASP A 111 -0.26 1.45 6.05
CA ASP A 111 0.00 0.56 4.92
C ASP A 111 0.09 -0.91 5.36
N MET A 112 0.75 -1.21 6.48
CA MET A 112 0.76 -2.56 7.05
C MET A 112 -0.65 -3.06 7.38
N GLY A 113 -1.50 -2.19 7.96
CA GLY A 113 -2.89 -2.53 8.25
C GLY A 113 -3.74 -2.75 7.00
N LEU A 114 -3.47 -2.00 5.91
CA LEU A 114 -4.12 -2.20 4.61
C LEU A 114 -3.64 -3.49 3.92
N LEU A 115 -2.37 -3.86 4.10
CA LEU A 115 -1.77 -5.06 3.52
C LEU A 115 -2.19 -6.35 4.24
N MET A 116 -2.16 -6.33 5.57
CA MET A 116 -2.30 -7.53 6.41
C MET A 116 -3.63 -7.59 7.17
N GLY A 117 -4.29 -6.45 7.34
CA GLY A 117 -5.51 -6.36 8.11
C GLY A 117 -6.78 -6.65 7.31
N ALA A 118 -7.92 -6.35 7.93
CA ALA A 118 -9.22 -6.29 7.29
C ALA A 118 -9.77 -4.87 7.32
N ALA A 119 -10.65 -4.53 6.38
CA ALA A 119 -11.35 -3.25 6.38
C ALA A 119 -12.11 -3.05 7.70
N ILE A 120 -11.91 -1.89 8.33
CA ILE A 120 -12.63 -1.43 9.52
C ILE A 120 -13.12 0.00 9.27
N MET A 121 -14.30 0.34 9.81
CA MET A 121 -14.88 1.69 9.74
C MET A 121 -14.74 2.32 8.34
N ASP A 122 -15.29 1.63 7.33
CA ASP A 122 -15.26 2.06 5.93
C ASP A 122 -13.86 2.44 5.41
N ASN A 123 -12.88 1.57 5.67
CA ASN A 123 -11.47 1.76 5.29
C ASN A 123 -10.79 2.99 5.91
N VAL A 124 -11.07 3.26 7.20
CA VAL A 124 -10.50 4.41 7.92
C VAL A 124 -8.98 4.53 7.76
N LEU A 125 -8.22 3.42 7.74
CA LEU A 125 -6.76 3.45 7.56
C LEU A 125 -6.32 4.09 6.23
N GLN A 126 -7.10 3.91 5.15
CA GLN A 126 -6.86 4.56 3.87
C GLN A 126 -7.08 6.08 3.98
N VAL A 127 -8.10 6.50 4.73
CA VAL A 127 -8.35 7.92 4.98
C VAL A 127 -7.23 8.52 5.83
N LEU A 128 -6.78 7.82 6.87
CA LEU A 128 -5.66 8.28 7.72
C LEU A 128 -4.37 8.42 6.91
N VAL A 129 -4.02 7.45 6.05
CA VAL A 129 -2.82 7.57 5.22
C VAL A 129 -2.88 8.79 4.31
N GLN A 130 -4.07 9.08 3.75
CA GLN A 130 -4.28 10.26 2.91
C GLN A 130 -4.16 11.56 3.71
N ILE A 131 -4.67 11.59 4.95
CA ILE A 131 -4.47 12.74 5.86
C ILE A 131 -2.98 12.95 6.14
N LEU A 132 -2.24 11.88 6.44
CA LEU A 132 -0.81 11.93 6.76
C LEU A 132 0.05 12.37 5.57
N LEU A 133 -0.22 11.87 4.37
CA LEU A 133 0.46 12.26 3.13
C LEU A 133 0.24 13.75 2.79
N ASN A 134 -0.95 14.29 3.07
CA ASN A 134 -1.29 15.68 2.77
C ASN A 134 -0.66 16.70 3.72
N ILE A 135 0.07 16.27 4.75
CA ILE A 135 0.82 17.16 5.62
C ILE A 135 2.05 17.66 4.85
N LYS A 136 2.18 18.99 4.71
CA LYS A 136 3.21 19.68 3.90
C LYS A 136 4.69 19.37 4.27
N ILE A 137 4.95 18.50 5.25
CA ILE A 137 6.30 18.18 5.75
C ILE A 137 7.16 17.49 4.66
N TYR A 138 6.56 16.68 3.77
CA TYR A 138 7.33 15.98 2.70
C TYR A 138 7.48 16.76 1.39
N ARG A 139 6.75 17.87 1.20
CA ARG A 139 6.92 18.71 0.01
C ARG A 139 8.30 19.37 -0.08
N ILE A 140 9.05 19.46 1.04
CA ILE A 140 10.32 20.22 1.14
C ILE A 140 11.56 19.32 1.10
N LYS A 141 11.49 18.05 1.55
CA LYS A 141 12.63 17.12 1.48
C LYS A 141 12.89 16.60 0.05
N ALA A 142 11.95 16.82 -0.87
CA ALA A 142 12.05 16.49 -2.29
C ALA A 142 12.89 17.49 -3.12
N LYS A 143 13.91 18.15 -2.54
CA LYS A 143 15.05 18.64 -3.32
C LYS A 143 15.98 17.45 -3.57
N PHE A 144 15.54 16.50 -4.40
CA PHE A 144 16.36 15.36 -4.77
C PHE A 144 17.17 15.70 -6.02
N LEU A 145 18.44 15.30 -5.98
CA LEU A 145 19.42 15.41 -7.04
C LEU A 145 18.85 14.81 -8.32
N GLU A 146 18.82 15.60 -9.39
CA GLU A 146 18.58 15.12 -10.74
C GLU A 146 19.68 14.12 -11.10
N LEU A 147 19.43 12.84 -10.86
CA LEU A 147 20.25 11.77 -11.38
C LEU A 147 19.68 11.40 -12.75
N PRO A 148 20.49 11.44 -13.83
CA PRO A 148 20.02 11.12 -15.17
C PRO A 148 19.40 9.72 -15.20
N CYS A 149 18.17 9.63 -15.71
CA CYS A 149 17.57 8.35 -16.05
C CYS A 149 18.44 7.68 -17.12
N LEU A 150 19.18 6.63 -16.75
CA LEU A 150 19.97 5.85 -17.69
C LEU A 150 19.02 5.06 -18.60
N LYS A 151 19.06 5.38 -19.89
CA LYS A 151 18.35 4.62 -20.93
C LYS A 151 18.79 3.16 -20.84
N THR A 152 17.87 2.29 -20.47
CA THR A 152 18.10 0.85 -20.36
C THR A 152 18.41 0.28 -21.75
N GLU A 153 19.42 -0.58 -21.87
CA GLU A 153 19.50 -1.48 -23.02
C GLU A 153 18.25 -2.35 -23.00
N ARG A 154 17.49 -2.31 -24.10
CA ARG A 154 16.29 -3.14 -24.25
C ARG A 154 16.73 -4.60 -24.14
N PRO A 155 16.07 -5.45 -23.34
CA PRO A 155 16.28 -6.88 -23.40
C PRO A 155 16.18 -7.31 -24.87
N ARG A 156 17.02 -8.26 -25.30
CA ARG A 156 16.95 -8.80 -26.66
C ARG A 156 15.54 -9.40 -26.85
N VAL A 157 14.64 -8.61 -27.44
CA VAL A 157 13.27 -9.03 -27.69
C VAL A 157 13.36 -10.16 -28.72
N PRO A 158 12.85 -11.37 -28.42
CA PRO A 158 12.79 -12.41 -29.42
C PRO A 158 12.00 -11.88 -30.63
N VAL A 159 12.54 -12.06 -31.83
CA VAL A 159 11.87 -11.64 -33.06
C VAL A 159 10.62 -12.51 -33.24
N ILE A 160 9.46 -11.94 -32.94
CA ILE A 160 8.17 -12.59 -33.18
C ILE A 160 7.89 -12.49 -34.68
N LYS A 161 7.62 -13.62 -35.34
CA LYS A 161 7.19 -13.63 -36.74
C LYS A 161 5.81 -12.98 -36.84
N ASP A 162 5.55 -12.20 -37.90
CA ASP A 162 4.27 -11.51 -38.09
C ASP A 162 3.05 -12.45 -38.05
N GLU A 163 3.22 -13.70 -38.51
CA GLU A 163 2.21 -14.77 -38.49
C GLU A 163 1.81 -15.20 -37.07
N GLN A 164 2.66 -14.95 -36.08
CA GLN A 164 2.45 -15.26 -34.66
C GLN A 164 2.15 -14.01 -33.84
N ALA A 165 2.09 -12.84 -34.47
CA ALA A 165 1.79 -11.60 -33.79
C ALA A 165 0.34 -11.56 -33.30
N VAL A 166 0.14 -11.07 -32.09
CA VAL A 166 -1.21 -10.83 -31.56
C VAL A 166 -1.87 -9.74 -32.40
N PRO A 167 -3.09 -9.95 -32.92
CA PRO A 167 -3.77 -8.96 -33.74
C PRO A 167 -4.00 -7.66 -32.97
N ARG A 168 -3.91 -6.53 -33.67
CA ARG A 168 -4.09 -5.18 -33.11
C ARG A 168 -5.34 -4.56 -33.74
N ILE A 169 -6.27 -4.08 -32.92
CA ILE A 169 -7.51 -3.44 -33.37
C ILE A 169 -7.71 -2.12 -32.65
N LYS A 170 -8.26 -1.13 -33.35
CA LYS A 170 -8.50 0.21 -32.82
C LYS A 170 -9.94 0.35 -32.38
N CYS A 171 -10.17 0.63 -31.09
CA CYS A 171 -11.49 0.90 -30.50
C CYS A 171 -12.64 0.05 -31.06
N PRO A 172 -12.61 -1.29 -30.92
CA PRO A 172 -13.70 -2.13 -31.40
C PRO A 172 -15.00 -1.85 -30.63
N SER A 173 -16.14 -2.13 -31.25
CA SER A 173 -17.40 -2.18 -30.52
C SER A 173 -17.37 -3.35 -29.51
N LEU A 174 -18.12 -3.23 -28.42
CA LEU A 174 -18.26 -4.32 -27.44
C LEU A 174 -18.76 -5.61 -28.09
N GLU A 175 -19.63 -5.50 -29.09
CA GLU A 175 -20.18 -6.64 -29.83
C GLU A 175 -19.12 -7.36 -30.66
N SER A 176 -18.34 -6.62 -31.47
CA SER A 176 -17.25 -7.21 -32.27
C SER A 176 -16.17 -7.79 -31.36
N PHE A 177 -15.78 -7.08 -30.30
CA PHE A 177 -14.84 -7.62 -29.32
C PHE A 177 -15.36 -8.93 -28.71
N LYS A 178 -16.65 -8.99 -28.35
CA LYS A 178 -17.28 -10.16 -27.76
C LYS A 178 -17.30 -11.36 -28.72
N SER A 179 -17.81 -11.15 -29.93
CA SER A 179 -17.95 -12.18 -30.97
C SER A 179 -16.59 -12.72 -31.43
N ASP A 180 -15.64 -11.82 -31.69
CA ASP A 180 -14.46 -12.14 -32.48
C ASP A 180 -13.25 -12.53 -31.62
N TYR A 181 -13.23 -12.10 -30.34
CA TYR A 181 -12.08 -12.27 -29.43
C TYR A 181 -12.45 -12.85 -28.07
N LEU A 182 -13.46 -12.32 -27.37
CA LEU A 182 -13.78 -12.76 -26.02
C LEU A 182 -14.37 -14.18 -25.98
N LEU A 183 -15.44 -14.45 -26.74
CA LEU A 183 -16.07 -15.78 -26.77
C LEU A 183 -15.17 -16.85 -27.39
N PRO A 184 -14.40 -16.56 -28.46
CA PRO A 184 -13.45 -17.50 -29.02
C PRO A 184 -12.14 -17.65 -28.20
N LEU A 185 -11.98 -16.90 -27.11
CA LEU A 185 -10.78 -16.87 -26.27
C LEU A 185 -9.49 -16.56 -27.04
N ARG A 186 -9.56 -15.58 -27.96
CA ARG A 186 -8.44 -15.17 -28.80
C ARG A 186 -7.76 -13.91 -28.24
N PRO A 187 -6.42 -13.94 -28.04
CA PRO A 187 -5.67 -12.75 -27.64
C PRO A 187 -5.78 -11.62 -28.67
N VAL A 188 -5.88 -10.38 -28.19
CA VAL A 188 -5.93 -9.18 -29.04
C VAL A 188 -5.36 -7.98 -28.30
N ILE A 189 -4.70 -7.06 -29.02
CA ILE A 189 -4.24 -5.77 -28.51
C ILE A 189 -5.27 -4.70 -28.90
N LEU A 190 -5.81 -4.01 -27.91
CA LEU A 190 -6.73 -2.89 -28.10
C LEU A 190 -5.94 -1.57 -28.14
N GLU A 191 -5.92 -0.94 -29.31
CA GLU A 191 -5.33 0.38 -29.52
C GLU A 191 -6.37 1.49 -29.33
N ALA A 192 -5.90 2.71 -29.04
CA ALA A 192 -6.72 3.91 -28.88
C ALA A 192 -7.79 3.84 -27.77
N THR A 193 -7.76 2.79 -26.94
CA THR A 193 -8.77 2.56 -25.90
C THR A 193 -8.39 3.23 -24.58
N ALA A 194 -7.10 3.26 -24.25
CA ALA A 194 -6.56 3.82 -23.00
C ALA A 194 -5.81 5.15 -23.19
N ASP A 195 -5.71 5.64 -24.42
CA ASP A 195 -4.88 6.81 -24.77
C ASP A 195 -5.33 8.09 -24.06
N HIS A 196 -6.61 8.16 -23.69
CA HIS A 196 -7.19 9.29 -22.96
C HIS A 196 -6.98 9.21 -21.44
N TRP A 197 -6.32 8.16 -20.91
CA TRP A 197 -6.13 8.04 -19.48
C TRP A 197 -5.26 9.18 -18.92
N PRO A 198 -5.58 9.73 -17.73
CA PRO A 198 -4.79 10.79 -17.11
C PRO A 198 -3.31 10.44 -16.95
N ALA A 199 -3.01 9.15 -16.76
CA ALA A 199 -1.65 8.60 -16.64
C ALA A 199 -0.74 8.86 -17.86
N PHE A 200 -1.32 9.16 -19.04
CA PHE A 200 -0.57 9.51 -20.26
C PHE A 200 -0.60 11.02 -20.57
N ASN A 201 -1.55 11.77 -20.01
CA ASN A 201 -1.84 13.15 -20.44
C ASN A 201 -1.75 14.16 -19.29
N GLU A 202 -2.71 14.14 -18.36
CA GLU A 202 -2.85 15.15 -17.30
C GLU A 202 -1.78 14.99 -16.20
N HIS A 203 -1.52 13.75 -15.83
CA HIS A 203 -0.57 13.36 -14.80
C HIS A 203 0.29 12.22 -15.33
N PRO A 204 1.23 12.52 -16.26
CA PRO A 204 2.12 11.50 -16.78
C PRO A 204 2.80 10.78 -15.62
N TRP A 205 2.74 9.45 -15.60
CA TRP A 205 3.36 8.62 -14.56
C TRP A 205 4.89 8.62 -14.70
N SER A 206 5.51 9.79 -14.49
CA SER A 206 6.95 9.96 -14.38
C SER A 206 7.44 9.49 -13.02
N VAL A 207 8.75 9.25 -12.91
CA VAL A 207 9.37 8.89 -11.62
C VAL A 207 9.11 9.98 -10.58
N GLU A 208 9.25 11.24 -10.97
CA GLU A 208 9.02 12.40 -10.10
C GLU A 208 7.57 12.47 -9.63
N TYR A 209 6.62 12.22 -10.54
CA TYR A 209 5.20 12.18 -10.21
C TYR A 209 4.93 11.05 -9.19
N LEU A 210 5.37 9.82 -9.48
CA LEU A 210 5.17 8.66 -8.60
C LEU A 210 5.79 8.86 -7.21
N ARG A 211 6.98 9.44 -7.13
CA ARG A 211 7.60 9.82 -5.84
C ARG A 211 6.77 10.85 -5.09
N SER A 212 6.23 11.84 -5.79
CA SER A 212 5.45 12.92 -5.18
C SER A 212 4.13 12.43 -4.57
N VAL A 213 3.48 11.46 -5.20
CA VAL A 213 2.16 10.97 -4.80
C VAL A 213 2.21 9.75 -3.89
N ALA A 214 3.17 8.85 -4.09
CA ALA A 214 3.23 7.56 -3.40
C ALA A 214 4.60 7.25 -2.79
N GLY A 215 5.59 8.13 -2.87
CA GLY A 215 6.98 7.85 -2.47
C GLY A 215 7.16 7.31 -1.06
N CYS A 216 6.31 7.74 -0.11
CA CYS A 216 6.37 7.30 1.30
C CYS A 216 5.53 6.05 1.58
N ARG A 217 4.78 5.54 0.59
CA ARG A 217 3.90 4.38 0.75
C ARG A 217 4.71 3.11 0.74
N THR A 218 4.40 2.21 1.66
CA THR A 218 5.03 0.88 1.75
C THR A 218 4.33 -0.08 0.80
N VAL A 219 5.11 -0.75 -0.04
CA VAL A 219 4.65 -1.67 -1.08
C VAL A 219 5.39 -3.01 -0.99
N PRO A 220 4.70 -4.13 -1.29
CA PRO A 220 5.35 -5.41 -1.52
C PRO A 220 6.12 -5.41 -2.84
N VAL A 221 7.37 -5.85 -2.77
CA VAL A 221 8.31 -5.96 -3.90
C VAL A 221 8.76 -7.41 -4.02
N GLU A 222 8.60 -7.98 -5.21
CA GLU A 222 9.18 -9.28 -5.58
C GLU A 222 10.66 -9.09 -5.93
N VAL A 223 11.51 -9.93 -5.35
CA VAL A 223 12.95 -9.94 -5.58
C VAL A 223 13.35 -11.33 -6.06
N GLY A 224 13.83 -11.41 -7.31
CA GLY A 224 14.20 -12.67 -7.97
C GLY A 224 14.10 -12.52 -9.48
N SER A 225 14.71 -13.41 -10.26
CA SER A 225 14.62 -13.30 -11.72
C SER A 225 13.25 -13.73 -12.24
N ARG A 226 12.67 -14.77 -11.63
CA ARG A 226 11.33 -15.31 -11.88
C ARG A 226 10.72 -15.79 -10.57
N TYR A 227 9.39 -15.80 -10.49
CA TYR A 227 8.67 -16.30 -9.31
C TYR A 227 8.81 -17.81 -9.07
N THR A 228 9.33 -18.54 -10.06
CA THR A 228 9.58 -19.99 -9.98
C THR A 228 10.95 -20.32 -9.42
N ASP A 229 11.83 -19.33 -9.27
CA ASP A 229 13.21 -19.55 -8.85
C ASP A 229 13.26 -19.73 -7.33
N GLU A 230 14.20 -20.55 -6.84
CA GLU A 230 14.36 -20.79 -5.40
C GLU A 230 14.84 -19.53 -4.65
N GLU A 231 15.57 -18.64 -5.34
CA GLU A 231 16.01 -17.35 -4.81
C GLU A 231 14.93 -16.26 -4.84
N TRP A 232 13.72 -16.58 -5.32
CA TRP A 232 12.60 -15.65 -5.30
C TRP A 232 12.14 -15.40 -3.87
N SER A 233 11.92 -14.13 -3.55
CA SER A 233 11.40 -13.70 -2.26
C SER A 233 10.54 -12.45 -2.41
N GLN A 234 9.83 -12.11 -1.33
CA GLN A 234 9.07 -10.87 -1.22
C GLN A 234 9.59 -10.04 -0.05
N THR A 235 9.69 -8.73 -0.26
CA THR A 235 10.09 -7.76 0.76
C THR A 235 9.14 -6.56 0.75
N LEU A 236 9.19 -5.76 1.81
CA LEU A 236 8.41 -4.52 1.94
C LEU A 236 9.35 -3.33 1.91
N LEU A 237 9.16 -2.46 0.92
CA LEU A 237 9.92 -1.23 0.73
C LEU A 237 8.98 -0.07 0.51
N THR A 238 9.43 1.15 0.77
CA THR A 238 8.72 2.32 0.26
C THR A 238 8.91 2.47 -1.25
N VAL A 239 7.97 3.14 -1.92
CA VAL A 239 8.11 3.45 -3.35
C VAL A 239 9.40 4.23 -3.64
N ASN A 240 9.80 5.15 -2.76
CA ASN A 240 11.08 5.86 -2.89
C ASN A 240 12.27 4.89 -2.84
N GLU A 241 12.32 3.98 -1.85
CA GLU A 241 13.39 3.00 -1.74
C GLU A 241 13.45 2.07 -2.95
N PHE A 242 12.29 1.60 -3.44
CA PHE A 242 12.22 0.78 -4.64
C PHE A 242 12.79 1.51 -5.87
N ILE A 243 12.40 2.77 -6.08
CA ILE A 243 12.88 3.60 -7.19
C ILE A 243 14.40 3.82 -7.06
N ASP A 244 14.86 4.21 -5.88
CA ASP A 244 16.26 4.53 -5.65
C ASP A 244 17.15 3.28 -5.83
N GLN A 245 16.71 2.11 -5.37
CA GLN A 245 17.50 0.88 -5.42
C GLN A 245 17.45 0.18 -6.79
N TYR A 246 16.30 0.15 -7.47
CA TYR A 246 16.09 -0.76 -8.60
C TYR A 246 15.77 -0.08 -9.94
N VAL A 247 15.36 1.20 -9.89
CA VAL A 247 15.06 1.99 -11.09
C VAL A 247 16.23 2.91 -11.44
N LEU A 248 16.74 3.69 -10.48
CA LEU A 248 17.76 4.72 -10.73
C LEU A 248 19.21 4.24 -10.49
N ASN A 249 19.51 3.55 -9.38
CA ASN A 249 20.89 3.11 -9.06
C ASN A 249 21.27 1.74 -9.65
N ARG A 250 21.33 1.62 -10.97
CA ARG A 250 21.88 0.40 -11.62
C ARG A 250 23.41 0.39 -11.79
N VAL A 251 24.14 1.28 -11.10
CA VAL A 251 25.56 1.59 -11.41
C VAL A 251 26.57 0.56 -10.89
N SER A 252 26.17 -0.54 -10.23
CA SER A 252 27.15 -1.57 -9.81
C SER A 252 26.59 -2.99 -9.75
N ALA A 253 25.70 -3.36 -10.66
CA ALA A 253 25.08 -4.69 -10.69
C ALA A 253 25.43 -5.50 -11.95
N SER A 254 26.66 -5.40 -12.45
CA SER A 254 27.19 -6.38 -13.41
C SER A 254 27.41 -7.78 -12.80
N SER A 255 27.10 -7.96 -11.51
CA SER A 255 27.23 -9.22 -10.76
C SER A 255 25.93 -9.74 -10.13
N LEU A 256 24.78 -9.06 -10.25
CA LEU A 256 23.53 -9.49 -9.63
C LEU A 256 22.44 -9.72 -10.68
N SER A 257 22.25 -10.98 -11.02
CA SER A 257 21.20 -11.51 -11.89
C SER A 257 19.82 -11.51 -11.22
N GLN A 258 19.39 -10.40 -10.65
CA GLN A 258 18.09 -10.27 -9.98
C GLN A 258 17.33 -9.03 -10.50
N PHE A 259 16.11 -9.26 -11.00
CA PHE A 259 15.23 -8.24 -11.57
C PHE A 259 13.98 -8.14 -10.70
N PRO A 260 13.85 -7.14 -9.83
CA PRO A 260 12.68 -7.03 -8.99
C PRO A 260 11.50 -6.40 -9.74
N PHE A 261 10.30 -6.82 -9.35
CA PHE A 261 9.04 -6.33 -9.89
C PHE A 261 8.12 -5.91 -8.75
N LEU A 262 7.29 -4.88 -8.97
CA LEU A 262 6.21 -4.58 -8.04
C LEU A 262 5.16 -5.68 -8.14
N THR A 263 4.77 -6.26 -7.02
CA THR A 263 3.78 -7.34 -7.02
C THR A 263 2.41 -6.77 -7.41
N LEU A 264 1.75 -7.40 -8.39
CA LEU A 264 0.49 -6.92 -8.97
C LEU A 264 -0.76 -7.27 -8.16
N TYR A 265 -0.62 -7.99 -7.04
CA TYR A 265 -1.78 -8.43 -6.26
C TYR A 265 -2.29 -7.32 -5.34
N GLU A 266 -3.38 -6.68 -5.77
CA GLU A 266 -4.25 -5.67 -5.11
C GLU A 266 -3.60 -4.37 -4.57
N CYS A 267 -2.29 -4.34 -4.31
CA CYS A 267 -1.62 -3.21 -3.65
C CYS A 267 -1.45 -2.00 -4.57
N LEU A 268 -1.11 -2.21 -5.84
CA LEU A 268 -1.09 -1.11 -6.83
C LEU A 268 -2.48 -0.50 -7.01
N PHE A 269 -3.52 -1.34 -6.91
CA PHE A 269 -4.91 -0.89 -7.03
C PHE A 269 -5.33 -0.02 -5.83
N LEU A 270 -4.92 -0.36 -4.61
CA LEU A 270 -5.24 0.48 -3.44
C LEU A 270 -4.34 1.73 -3.29
N ILE A 271 -3.11 1.69 -3.82
CA ILE A 271 -2.12 2.77 -3.65
C ILE A 271 -2.13 3.77 -4.81
N LEU A 272 -2.36 3.32 -6.05
CA LEU A 272 -2.34 4.18 -7.23
C LEU A 272 -3.74 4.48 -7.80
N PHE A 273 -4.77 3.69 -7.52
CA PHE A 273 -6.11 3.97 -8.06
C PHE A 273 -6.79 5.14 -7.33
N SER A 274 -6.37 5.49 -6.11
CA SER A 274 -6.77 6.75 -5.46
C SER A 274 -6.21 8.00 -6.12
N LEU A 275 -5.37 7.85 -7.15
CA LEU A 275 -4.85 8.93 -8.00
C LEU A 275 -5.49 8.92 -9.41
N TRP A 276 -6.43 8.00 -9.64
CA TRP A 276 -7.11 7.78 -10.93
C TRP A 276 -8.53 8.35 -10.98
N VAL A 277 -9.08 8.79 -9.83
CA VAL A 277 -10.36 9.50 -9.68
C VAL A 277 -10.08 10.81 -8.97
#